data_AF-A0A0G1TT38-F1
#
_entry.id   AF-A0A0G1TT38-F1
#
_cell.length_a   1.000
_cell.length_b   1.000
_cell.length_c   1.000
_cell.angle_alpha   90.00
_cell.angle_beta   90.00
_cell.angle_gamma   90.00
#
_symmetry.space_group_name_H-M   'P 1'
#
loop_
_entity.id
_entity.type
_entity.pdbx_description
1 polymer ?
#
loop_
_entity_poly.entity_id
_entity_poly.type
_entity_poly.pdbx_seq_one_letter_code
_entity_poly.pdbx_strand_id
1 'polypeptide(L)'
;MRKFVVTLLVCYLVAVGLVGAEECDNISSLSLDQIGPCINKFSGFADAISRANATNSRELANLNTQISNLKAQINQLNSQIQKLQSDVFERQVKIGVRETLLAARVKQDYIRKREWSPLVAMFAADTAQGLFADLAYREKLARDDREQIASISGEVKELGVRSQELGNQIKNLDALKKRVDDQATWLAGEVAKANKYVADLSGKIASLTARQQALLAQKTGTYQTSVGDVPLADDPAARPDYNPGFSPAFALFSFGAPHFKGMSQYGAFGRAKNGQNYETILRAYYGNVRVQDVNTSLSIRTTVGTMDFENRYIIGIAEMPGSWGDEGGMEALKAQAIAARSYALSYVGWRMGNQNAGGSICVTESCHMRAPLGVTRNHILVWDTLRRDFGIPQAIGRGGRMGRGKNLGGLPGFTKDGINPGRERIVDEVIRGYAKTSLQTS
;
A
#
# COMPACT_ATOMS: atom_id res chain seq x y z
N MET A 1 25.01 -15.22 21.99
CA MET A 1 23.80 -14.90 21.19
C MET A 1 22.94 -13.77 21.75
N ARG A 2 22.69 -13.68 23.07
CA ARG A 2 21.96 -12.54 23.71
C ARG A 2 22.51 -11.13 23.39
N LYS A 3 23.82 -10.99 23.18
CA LYS A 3 24.45 -9.69 22.88
C LYS A 3 24.30 -9.23 21.43
N PHE A 4 24.00 -10.14 20.48
CA PHE A 4 23.94 -9.82 19.05
C PHE A 4 22.54 -9.44 18.56
N VAL A 5 21.50 -9.92 19.23
CA VAL A 5 20.10 -9.57 18.90
C VAL A 5 19.73 -8.20 19.49
N VAL A 6 20.25 -7.87 20.68
CA VAL A 6 20.01 -6.58 21.33
C VAL A 6 20.66 -5.42 20.56
N THR A 7 21.83 -5.63 19.95
CA THR A 7 22.49 -4.60 19.13
C THR A 7 21.76 -4.30 17.83
N LEU A 8 21.12 -5.29 17.20
CA LEU A 8 20.29 -5.06 15.99
C LEU A 8 18.99 -4.31 16.31
N LEU A 9 18.36 -4.61 17.45
CA LEU A 9 17.12 -3.95 17.89
C LEU A 9 17.38 -2.52 18.39
N VAL A 10 18.51 -2.28 19.07
CA VAL A 10 18.93 -0.94 19.51
C VAL A 10 19.39 -0.08 18.33
N CYS A 11 20.11 -0.63 17.34
CA CYS A 11 20.44 0.13 16.13
C CYS A 11 19.21 0.47 15.27
N TYR A 12 18.18 -0.39 15.25
CA TYR A 12 16.93 -0.06 14.55
C TYR A 12 16.10 0.99 15.31
N LEU A 13 16.02 0.90 16.64
CA LEU A 13 15.34 1.90 17.47
C LEU A 13 16.02 3.28 17.41
N VAL A 14 17.36 3.33 17.29
CA VAL A 14 18.10 4.58 17.12
C VAL A 14 17.92 5.17 15.71
N ALA A 15 17.70 4.34 14.68
CA ALA A 15 17.36 4.82 13.33
C ALA A 15 15.93 5.38 13.21
N VAL A 16 15.03 5.01 14.13
CA VAL A 16 13.63 5.51 14.17
C VAL A 16 13.52 6.85 14.93
N GLY A 17 14.58 7.30 15.61
CA GLY A 17 14.52 8.47 16.50
C GLY A 17 14.54 9.86 15.85
N LEU A 18 14.82 10.02 14.55
CA LEU A 18 15.11 11.36 13.99
C LEU A 18 14.58 11.65 12.57
N VAL A 19 13.50 10.99 12.12
CA VAL A 19 12.82 11.38 10.86
C VAL A 19 11.31 11.47 11.04
N GLY A 20 10.85 12.67 11.43
CA GLY A 20 9.47 13.17 11.33
C GLY A 20 8.38 12.14 11.59
N ALA A 21 8.18 11.74 12.85
CA ALA A 21 7.01 10.96 13.24
C ALA A 21 5.75 11.86 13.36
N GLU A 22 5.92 13.17 13.59
CA GLU A 22 4.81 14.08 13.90
C GLU A 22 3.82 14.37 12.76
N GLU A 23 4.20 14.19 11.49
CA GLU A 23 3.30 14.60 10.38
C GLU A 23 2.14 13.64 10.12
N CYS A 24 2.27 12.35 10.44
CA CYS A 24 1.27 11.33 10.08
C CYS A 24 0.34 10.91 11.23
N ASP A 25 0.56 11.40 12.46
CA ASP A 25 -0.24 11.00 13.62
C ASP A 25 -1.57 11.79 13.75
N ASN A 26 -1.66 13.01 13.22
CA ASN A 26 -2.90 13.78 13.20
C ASN A 26 -3.69 13.58 11.90
N ILE A 27 -4.38 12.43 11.80
CA ILE A 27 -5.16 12.01 10.61
C ILE A 27 -6.16 13.08 10.13
N SER A 28 -6.73 13.88 11.04
CA SER A 28 -7.73 14.90 10.69
C SER A 28 -7.17 16.10 9.93
N SER A 29 -5.89 16.46 10.13
CA SER A 29 -5.28 17.66 9.54
C SER A 29 -4.55 17.42 8.21
N LEU A 30 -4.40 16.16 7.77
CA LEU A 30 -3.66 15.86 6.53
C LEU A 30 -4.47 16.18 5.27
N SER A 31 -3.79 16.75 4.28
CA SER A 31 -4.29 16.95 2.93
C SER A 31 -4.12 15.69 2.05
N LEU A 32 -4.84 15.64 0.93
CA LEU A 32 -4.91 14.44 0.07
C LEU A 32 -3.54 13.99 -0.47
N ASP A 33 -2.65 14.94 -0.73
CA ASP A 33 -1.27 14.75 -1.18
C ASP A 33 -0.33 14.21 -0.09
N GLN A 34 -0.64 14.47 1.18
CA GLN A 34 0.16 13.99 2.31
C GLN A 34 -0.25 12.58 2.79
N ILE A 35 -1.50 12.17 2.56
CA ILE A 35 -2.02 10.87 3.00
C ILE A 35 -1.30 9.69 2.31
N GLY A 36 -1.04 9.79 1.01
CA GLY A 36 -0.37 8.72 0.24
C GLY A 36 1.02 8.35 0.78
N PRO A 37 1.92 9.32 0.98
CA PRO A 37 3.22 9.10 1.62
C PRO A 37 3.12 8.47 3.02
N CYS A 38 2.16 8.91 3.85
CA CYS A 38 1.95 8.34 5.19
C CYS A 38 1.51 6.87 5.13
N ILE A 39 0.58 6.53 4.23
CA ILE A 39 0.16 5.13 4.00
C ILE A 39 1.36 4.27 3.58
N ASN A 40 2.16 4.74 2.62
CA ASN A 40 3.34 4.01 2.15
C ASN A 40 4.40 3.82 3.25
N LYS A 41 4.57 4.82 4.13
CA LYS A 41 5.49 4.74 5.28
C LYS A 41 5.02 3.68 6.28
N PHE A 42 3.75 3.72 6.68
CA PHE A 42 3.19 2.73 7.62
C PHE A 42 3.12 1.33 7.03
N SER A 43 2.78 1.19 5.74
CA SER A 43 2.80 -0.12 5.07
C SER A 43 4.21 -0.68 5.00
N GLY A 44 5.22 0.16 4.69
CA GLY A 44 6.62 -0.24 4.70
C GLY A 44 7.10 -0.74 6.06
N PHE A 45 6.71 -0.07 7.15
CA PHE A 45 7.01 -0.52 8.51
C PHE A 45 6.28 -1.81 8.88
N ALA A 46 4.98 -1.91 8.58
CA ALA A 46 4.18 -3.10 8.84
C ALA A 46 4.76 -4.32 8.11
N ASP A 47 5.14 -4.16 6.85
CA ASP A 47 5.75 -5.21 6.03
C ASP A 47 7.12 -5.63 6.55
N ALA A 48 7.98 -4.67 6.93
CA ALA A 48 9.30 -4.96 7.47
C ALA A 48 9.21 -5.75 8.78
N ILE A 49 8.32 -5.33 9.68
CA ILE A 49 8.10 -6.01 10.97
C ILE A 49 7.46 -7.37 10.76
N SER A 50 6.47 -7.49 9.86
CA SER A 50 5.83 -8.76 9.51
C SER A 50 6.85 -9.78 8.99
N ARG A 51 7.75 -9.35 8.08
CA ARG A 51 8.83 -10.22 7.58
C ARG A 51 9.80 -10.67 8.67
N ALA A 52 10.24 -9.74 9.53
CA ALA A 52 11.10 -10.08 10.66
C ALA A 52 10.40 -11.04 11.64
N ASN A 53 9.11 -10.80 11.91
CA ASN A 53 8.33 -11.60 12.83
C ASN A 53 8.01 -13.00 12.29
N ALA A 54 7.94 -13.17 10.96
CA ALA A 54 7.80 -14.48 10.34
C ALA A 54 8.97 -15.41 10.67
N THR A 55 10.20 -14.89 10.73
CA THR A 55 11.38 -15.67 11.16
C THR A 55 11.26 -16.09 12.62
N ASN A 56 10.93 -15.14 13.51
CA ASN A 56 10.71 -15.43 14.93
C ASN A 56 9.59 -16.45 15.15
N SER A 57 8.53 -16.39 14.34
CA SER A 57 7.41 -17.34 14.38
C SER A 57 7.84 -18.75 13.95
N ARG A 58 8.72 -18.88 12.95
CA ARG A 58 9.31 -20.18 12.57
C ARG A 58 10.23 -20.72 13.66
N GLU A 59 11.07 -19.88 14.25
CA GLU A 59 11.92 -20.28 15.38
C GLU A 59 11.09 -20.75 16.58
N LEU A 60 10.00 -20.06 16.89
CA LEU A 60 9.05 -20.47 17.94
C LEU A 60 8.46 -21.86 17.65
N ALA A 61 8.03 -22.12 16.40
CA ALA A 61 7.53 -23.44 16.00
C ALA A 61 8.59 -24.54 16.15
N ASN A 62 9.85 -24.24 15.81
CA ASN A 62 10.96 -25.15 16.00
C ASN A 62 11.23 -25.43 17.48
N LEU A 63 11.20 -24.41 18.35
CA LEU A 63 11.37 -24.60 19.80
C LEU A 63 10.24 -25.45 20.38
N ASN A 64 8.98 -25.20 19.99
CA ASN A 64 7.84 -26.02 20.40
C ASN A 64 7.98 -27.48 19.95
N THR A 65 8.54 -27.72 18.76
CA THR A 65 8.83 -29.07 18.27
C THR A 65 9.92 -29.74 19.13
N GLN A 66 10.99 -29.02 19.48
CA GLN A 66 12.03 -29.52 20.38
C GLN A 66 11.46 -29.87 21.76
N ILE A 67 10.58 -29.03 22.32
CA ILE A 67 9.91 -29.28 23.60
C ILE A 67 9.08 -30.57 23.53
N SER A 68 8.33 -30.77 22.44
CA SER A 68 7.56 -31.99 22.23
C SER A 68 8.45 -33.23 22.16
N ASN A 69 9.57 -33.16 21.44
CA ASN A 69 10.53 -34.26 21.34
C ASN A 69 11.19 -34.57 22.69
N LEU A 70 11.59 -33.55 23.45
CA LEU A 70 12.13 -33.73 24.80
C LEU A 70 11.11 -34.39 25.73
N LYS A 71 9.84 -33.96 25.68
CA LYS A 71 8.75 -34.56 26.45
C LYS A 71 8.55 -36.03 26.08
N ALA A 72 8.61 -36.38 24.79
CA ALA A 72 8.51 -37.76 24.33
C ALA A 72 9.68 -38.61 24.86
N GLN A 73 10.92 -38.11 24.81
CA GLN A 73 12.09 -38.79 25.36
C GLN A 73 11.96 -39.03 26.87
N ILE A 74 11.55 -38.01 27.64
CA ILE A 74 11.31 -38.13 29.08
C ILE A 74 10.25 -39.20 29.38
N ASN A 75 9.15 -39.22 28.63
CA ASN A 75 8.09 -40.22 28.79
C ASN A 75 8.57 -41.65 28.47
N GLN A 76 9.43 -41.80 27.46
CA GLN A 76 10.05 -43.08 27.13
C GLN A 76 10.96 -43.56 28.25
N LEU A 77 11.80 -42.70 28.81
CA LEU A 77 12.68 -43.03 29.94
C LEU A 77 11.86 -43.39 31.20
N ASN A 78 10.79 -42.65 31.49
CA ASN A 78 9.86 -42.97 32.58
C ASN A 78 9.25 -44.37 32.40
N SER A 79 8.81 -44.71 31.19
CA SER A 79 8.30 -46.05 30.86
C SER A 79 9.36 -47.14 31.06
N GLN A 80 10.63 -46.86 30.75
CA GLN A 80 11.73 -47.79 31.01
C GLN A 80 11.95 -47.99 32.51
N ILE A 81 11.96 -46.92 33.31
CA ILE A 81 12.08 -47.01 34.77
C ILE A 81 10.96 -47.86 35.37
N GLN A 82 9.71 -47.68 34.93
CA GLN A 82 8.58 -48.50 35.39
C GLN A 82 8.78 -49.99 35.10
N LYS A 83 9.30 -50.34 33.91
CA LYS A 83 9.64 -51.74 33.58
C LYS A 83 10.75 -52.27 34.48
N LEU A 84 11.82 -51.50 34.68
CA LEU A 84 12.91 -51.87 35.59
C LEU A 84 12.41 -52.09 37.03
N GLN A 85 11.48 -51.26 37.50
CA GLN A 85 10.86 -51.42 38.83
C GLN A 85 10.08 -52.74 38.94
N SER A 86 9.32 -53.10 37.90
CA SER A 86 8.61 -54.38 37.84
C SER A 86 9.58 -55.57 37.83
N ASP A 87 10.66 -55.47 37.03
CA ASP A 87 11.70 -56.49 36.93
C ASP A 87 12.46 -56.70 38.25
N VAL A 88 12.70 -55.62 39.00
CA VAL A 88 13.30 -55.66 40.33
C VAL A 88 12.36 -56.33 41.32
N PHE A 89 11.07 -55.99 41.30
CA PHE A 89 10.07 -56.60 42.17
C PHE A 89 9.98 -58.12 41.95
N GLU A 90 9.90 -58.57 40.69
CA GLU A 90 9.85 -60.01 40.37
C GLU A 90 11.09 -60.75 40.88
N ARG A 91 12.28 -60.16 40.73
CA ARG A 91 13.55 -60.74 41.22
C ARG A 91 13.63 -60.78 42.74
N GLN A 92 13.15 -59.75 43.43
CA GLN A 92 13.08 -59.73 44.90
C GLN A 92 12.17 -60.84 45.43
N VAL A 93 11.03 -61.08 44.78
CA VAL A 93 10.15 -62.21 45.11
C VAL A 93 10.88 -63.55 44.94
N LYS A 94 11.63 -63.73 43.84
CA LYS A 94 12.43 -64.95 43.61
C LYS A 94 13.50 -65.16 44.69
N ILE A 95 14.19 -64.09 45.11
CA ILE A 95 15.15 -64.15 46.23
C ILE A 95 14.45 -64.63 47.50
N GLY A 96 13.32 -64.02 47.88
CA GLY A 96 12.59 -64.40 49.10
C GLY A 96 12.14 -65.88 49.10
N VAL A 97 11.64 -66.38 47.97
CA VAL A 97 11.32 -67.81 47.83
C VAL A 97 12.56 -68.69 48.03
N ARG A 98 13.70 -68.33 47.44
CA ARG A 98 14.94 -69.10 47.60
C ARG A 98 15.49 -69.05 49.01
N GLU A 99 15.41 -67.91 49.69
CA GLU A 99 15.82 -67.77 51.08
C GLU A 99 14.99 -68.67 52.01
N THR A 100 13.67 -68.75 51.81
CA THR A 100 12.80 -69.63 52.59
C THR A 100 13.11 -71.12 52.35
N LEU A 101 13.35 -71.52 51.10
CA LEU A 101 13.75 -72.88 50.76
C LEU A 101 15.12 -73.24 51.36
N LEU A 102 16.10 -72.35 51.27
CA LEU A 102 17.42 -72.52 51.86
C LEU A 102 17.31 -72.65 53.38
N ALA A 103 16.53 -71.78 54.05
CA ALA A 103 16.31 -71.84 55.49
C ALA A 103 15.64 -73.15 55.93
N ALA A 104 14.64 -73.63 55.18
CA ALA A 104 14.00 -74.91 55.43
C ALA A 104 14.99 -76.10 55.27
N ARG A 105 15.81 -76.10 54.20
CA ARG A 105 16.84 -77.12 53.96
C ARG A 105 17.90 -77.12 55.06
N VAL A 106 18.40 -75.96 55.46
CA VAL A 106 19.38 -75.80 56.56
C VAL A 106 18.79 -76.28 57.88
N LYS A 107 17.54 -75.92 58.19
CA LYS A 107 16.85 -76.40 59.40
C LYS A 107 16.72 -77.92 59.40
N GLN A 108 16.30 -78.52 58.30
CA GLN A 108 16.15 -79.97 58.18
C GLN A 108 17.49 -80.70 58.27
N ASP A 109 18.56 -80.12 57.70
CA ASP A 109 19.92 -80.64 57.82
C ASP A 109 20.45 -80.54 59.26
N TYR A 110 20.17 -79.44 59.97
CA TYR A 110 20.54 -79.24 61.38
C TYR A 110 19.81 -80.22 62.32
N ILE A 111 18.49 -80.36 62.17
CA ILE A 111 17.69 -81.32 62.96
C ILE A 111 18.24 -82.72 62.75
N ARG A 112 18.46 -83.12 61.49
CA ARG A 112 19.06 -84.42 61.18
C ARG A 112 20.44 -84.55 61.82
N LYS A 113 21.39 -83.63 61.59
CA LYS A 113 22.73 -83.69 62.20
C LYS A 113 22.72 -83.82 63.73
N ARG A 114 21.73 -83.24 64.40
CA ARG A 114 21.56 -83.34 65.87
C ARG A 114 21.02 -84.71 66.30
N GLU A 115 20.11 -85.29 65.54
CA GLU A 115 19.49 -86.61 65.81
C GLU A 115 20.30 -87.78 65.23
N TRP A 116 21.29 -87.48 64.39
CA TRP A 116 22.00 -88.44 63.56
C TRP A 116 23.41 -88.69 64.07
N SER A 117 23.68 -89.93 64.46
CA SER A 117 25.05 -90.41 64.63
C SER A 117 25.61 -90.80 63.25
N PRO A 118 26.76 -90.25 62.83
CA PRO A 118 27.39 -90.60 61.56
C PRO A 118 27.63 -92.11 61.39
N LEU A 119 27.88 -92.80 62.51
CA LEU A 119 28.03 -94.25 62.54
C LEU A 119 26.69 -94.96 62.27
N VAL A 120 25.60 -94.53 62.92
CA VAL A 120 24.26 -95.14 62.73
C VAL A 120 23.81 -95.02 61.29
N ALA A 121 24.15 -93.94 60.61
CA ALA A 121 23.77 -93.73 59.23
C ALA A 121 24.63 -94.44 58.19
N MET A 122 25.92 -94.65 58.51
CA MET A 122 26.76 -95.56 57.75
C MET A 122 26.22 -97.00 57.81
N PHE A 123 25.68 -97.43 58.95
CA PHE A 123 25.14 -98.77 59.12
C PHE A 123 23.69 -98.94 58.66
N ALA A 124 22.90 -97.85 58.62
CA ALA A 124 21.51 -97.87 58.14
C ALA A 124 21.39 -97.66 56.61
N ALA A 125 22.47 -97.26 55.92
CA ALA A 125 22.46 -97.10 54.48
C ALA A 125 22.61 -98.45 53.77
N ASP A 126 21.75 -98.71 52.78
CA ASP A 126 21.81 -99.94 51.97
C ASP A 126 23.13 -100.06 51.18
N THR A 127 23.73 -98.92 50.80
CA THR A 127 25.06 -98.85 50.18
C THR A 127 25.81 -97.59 50.62
N ALA A 128 27.14 -97.69 50.79
CA ALA A 128 27.98 -96.53 51.08
C ALA A 128 27.89 -95.46 49.98
N GLN A 129 27.79 -95.87 48.71
CA GLN A 129 27.65 -94.96 47.58
C GLN A 129 26.36 -94.14 47.64
N GLY A 130 25.22 -94.75 48.04
CA GLY A 130 23.95 -94.05 48.20
C GLY A 130 24.00 -92.98 49.29
N LEU A 131 24.66 -93.28 50.43
CA LEU A 131 24.85 -92.32 51.52
C LEU A 131 25.69 -91.10 51.09
N PHE A 132 26.82 -91.33 50.43
CA PHE A 132 27.67 -90.23 49.95
C PHE A 132 26.97 -89.41 48.85
N ALA A 133 26.20 -90.05 47.97
CA ALA A 133 25.42 -89.36 46.96
C ALA A 133 24.35 -88.45 47.58
N ASP A 134 23.65 -88.89 48.62
CA ASP A 134 22.65 -88.08 49.33
C ASP A 134 23.28 -86.89 50.07
N LEU A 135 24.42 -87.09 50.76
CA LEU A 135 25.16 -86.00 51.40
C LEU A 135 25.66 -84.96 50.38
N ALA A 136 26.25 -85.43 49.28
CA ALA A 136 26.74 -84.57 48.20
C ALA A 136 25.58 -83.81 47.53
N TYR A 137 24.43 -84.44 47.33
CA TYR A 137 23.26 -83.80 46.74
C TYR A 137 22.72 -82.67 47.62
N ARG A 138 22.68 -82.87 48.95
CA ARG A 138 22.24 -81.84 49.90
C ARG A 138 23.18 -80.65 49.94
N GLU A 139 24.48 -80.89 49.99
CA GLU A 139 25.48 -79.83 49.96
C GLU A 139 25.41 -79.06 48.64
N LYS A 140 25.26 -79.77 47.52
CA LYS A 140 25.06 -79.18 46.20
C LYS A 140 23.80 -78.31 46.16
N LEU A 141 22.64 -78.80 46.63
CA LEU A 141 21.40 -78.01 46.64
C LEU A 141 21.51 -76.73 47.46
N ALA A 142 22.15 -76.78 48.64
CA ALA A 142 22.36 -75.60 49.47
C ALA A 142 23.36 -74.61 48.84
N ARG A 143 24.36 -75.12 48.12
CA ARG A 143 25.31 -74.32 47.33
C ARG A 143 24.61 -73.66 46.14
N ASP A 144 23.84 -74.42 45.38
CA ASP A 144 23.07 -73.95 44.22
C ASP A 144 22.09 -72.82 44.63
N ASP A 145 21.39 -72.95 45.76
CA ASP A 145 20.52 -71.87 46.27
C ASP A 145 21.32 -70.61 46.61
N ARG A 146 22.48 -70.75 47.29
CA ARG A 146 23.33 -69.60 47.64
C ARG A 146 23.87 -68.90 46.40
N GLU A 147 24.30 -69.67 45.40
CA GLU A 147 24.78 -69.15 44.12
C GLU A 147 23.67 -68.41 43.36
N GLN A 148 22.45 -68.97 43.32
CA GLN A 148 21.30 -68.30 42.72
C GLN A 148 20.90 -67.02 43.47
N ILE A 149 20.88 -67.04 44.80
CA ILE A 149 20.60 -65.84 45.61
C ILE A 149 21.65 -64.76 45.32
N ALA A 150 22.94 -65.11 45.31
CA ALA A 150 24.02 -64.16 45.02
C ALA A 150 23.92 -63.60 43.59
N SER A 151 23.64 -64.45 42.60
CA SER A 151 23.47 -64.05 41.20
C SER A 151 22.28 -63.09 41.01
N ILE A 152 21.09 -63.44 41.51
CA ILE A 152 19.90 -62.60 41.38
C ILE A 152 20.06 -61.30 42.18
N SER A 153 20.71 -61.34 43.35
CA SER A 153 21.03 -60.14 44.13
C SER A 153 21.96 -59.19 43.37
N GLY A 154 22.93 -59.75 42.63
CA GLY A 154 23.78 -59.01 41.70
C GLY A 154 22.95 -58.31 40.61
N GLU A 155 22.05 -59.03 39.96
CA GLU A 155 21.14 -58.46 38.93
C GLU A 155 20.27 -57.33 39.50
N VAL A 156 19.70 -57.50 40.69
CA VAL A 156 18.88 -56.46 41.35
C VAL A 156 19.71 -55.20 41.61
N LYS A 157 20.97 -55.35 42.04
CA LYS A 157 21.88 -54.22 42.23
C LYS A 157 22.16 -53.50 40.92
N GLU A 158 22.45 -54.22 39.84
CA GLU A 158 22.68 -53.65 38.51
C GLU A 158 21.45 -52.90 37.97
N LEU A 159 20.26 -53.48 38.12
CA LEU A 159 19.01 -52.83 37.74
C LEU A 159 18.75 -51.57 38.56
N GLY A 160 19.08 -51.57 39.85
CA GLY A 160 19.02 -50.38 40.71
C GLY A 160 19.92 -49.26 40.23
N VAL A 161 21.19 -49.56 39.90
CA VAL A 161 22.13 -48.59 39.33
C VAL A 161 21.61 -48.03 38.00
N ARG A 162 21.11 -48.90 37.12
CA ARG A 162 20.53 -48.48 35.83
C ARG A 162 19.31 -47.57 36.02
N SER A 163 18.45 -47.86 36.99
CA SER A 163 17.31 -47.00 37.33
C SER A 163 17.76 -45.62 37.80
N GLN A 164 18.82 -45.54 38.60
CA GLN A 164 19.37 -44.27 39.07
C GLN A 164 19.94 -43.45 37.91
N GLU A 165 20.67 -44.09 36.99
CA GLU A 165 21.24 -43.44 35.81
C GLU A 165 20.14 -42.87 34.89
N LEU A 166 19.09 -43.64 34.60
CA LEU A 166 17.94 -43.15 33.84
C LEU A 166 17.24 -41.98 34.56
N GLY A 167 17.14 -42.04 35.89
CA GLY A 167 16.60 -40.93 36.69
C GLY A 167 17.43 -39.65 36.60
N ASN A 168 18.77 -39.76 36.54
CA ASN A 168 19.65 -38.62 36.32
C ASN A 168 19.52 -38.04 34.90
N GLN A 169 19.37 -38.90 33.89
CA GLN A 169 19.11 -38.47 32.51
C GLN A 169 17.80 -37.69 32.40
N ILE A 170 16.73 -38.15 33.06
CA ILE A 170 15.45 -37.43 33.13
C ILE A 170 15.64 -36.04 33.74
N LYS A 171 16.35 -35.93 34.87
CA LYS A 171 16.63 -34.62 35.51
C LYS A 171 17.36 -33.65 34.57
N ASN A 172 18.34 -34.17 33.81
CA ASN A 172 19.09 -33.36 32.85
C ASN A 172 18.20 -32.91 31.67
N LEU A 173 17.35 -33.81 31.16
CA LEU A 173 16.40 -33.49 30.09
C LEU A 173 15.31 -32.53 30.55
N ASP A 174 14.80 -32.65 31.77
CA ASP A 174 13.83 -31.71 32.36
C ASP A 174 14.45 -30.32 32.51
N ALA A 175 15.70 -30.25 32.99
CA ALA A 175 16.43 -28.98 33.08
C ALA A 175 16.66 -28.35 31.69
N LEU A 176 16.96 -29.16 30.67
CA LEU A 176 17.08 -28.69 29.29
C LEU A 176 15.73 -28.21 28.74
N LYS A 177 14.68 -29.01 28.90
CA LYS A 177 13.31 -28.69 28.51
C LYS A 177 12.88 -27.36 29.12
N LYS A 178 13.14 -27.13 30.41
CA LYS A 178 12.83 -25.87 31.08
C LYS A 178 13.52 -24.67 30.41
N ARG A 179 14.81 -24.79 30.08
CA ARG A 179 15.52 -23.71 29.35
C ARG A 179 14.93 -23.43 27.98
N VAL A 180 14.52 -24.47 27.25
CA VAL A 180 13.88 -24.32 25.93
C VAL A 180 12.47 -23.73 26.06
N ASP A 181 11.69 -24.17 27.07
CA ASP A 181 10.37 -23.61 27.41
C ASP A 181 10.47 -22.11 27.74
N ASP A 182 11.47 -21.70 28.53
CA ASP A 182 11.71 -20.30 28.89
C ASP A 182 12.04 -19.46 27.64
N GLN A 183 12.85 -19.99 26.72
CA GLN A 183 13.17 -19.35 25.44
C GLN A 183 11.93 -19.23 24.54
N ALA A 184 11.13 -20.29 24.43
CA ALA A 184 9.91 -20.30 23.65
C ALA A 184 8.89 -19.29 24.21
N THR A 185 8.74 -19.23 25.53
CA THR A 185 7.84 -18.28 26.21
C THR A 185 8.26 -16.84 25.96
N TRP A 186 9.56 -16.54 26.08
CA TRP A 186 10.08 -15.21 25.79
C TRP A 186 9.83 -14.82 24.32
N LEU A 187 10.16 -15.71 23.38
CA LEU A 187 10.01 -15.46 21.95
C LEU A 187 8.53 -15.30 21.56
N ALA A 188 7.62 -16.10 22.15
CA ALA A 188 6.19 -15.95 21.97
C ALA A 188 5.69 -14.56 22.41
N GLY A 189 6.22 -14.04 23.52
CA GLY A 189 5.93 -12.67 23.97
C GLY A 189 6.38 -11.60 22.96
N GLU A 190 7.58 -11.74 22.40
CA GLU A 190 8.08 -10.80 21.37
C GLU A 190 7.29 -10.88 20.07
N VAL A 191 6.92 -12.10 19.63
CA VAL A 191 6.06 -12.31 18.46
C VAL A 191 4.69 -11.65 18.65
N ALA A 192 4.11 -11.76 19.85
CA ALA A 192 2.83 -11.15 20.17
C ALA A 192 2.90 -9.61 20.17
N LYS A 193 3.96 -9.02 20.72
CA LYS A 193 4.18 -7.57 20.69
C LYS A 193 4.30 -7.06 19.26
N ALA A 194 5.09 -7.74 18.42
CA ALA A 194 5.27 -7.38 17.02
C ALA A 194 3.93 -7.46 16.25
N ASN A 195 3.14 -8.53 16.45
CA ASN A 195 1.82 -8.66 15.83
C ASN A 195 0.85 -7.56 16.28
N LYS A 196 0.87 -7.18 17.57
CA LYS A 196 0.06 -6.08 18.08
C LYS A 196 0.43 -4.75 17.42
N TYR A 197 1.72 -4.48 17.24
CA TYR A 197 2.18 -3.27 16.58
C TYR A 197 1.83 -3.24 15.09
N VAL A 198 1.95 -4.37 14.38
CA VAL A 198 1.48 -4.50 12.99
C VAL A 198 -0.03 -4.22 12.91
N ALA A 199 -0.83 -4.76 13.84
CA ALA A 199 -2.27 -4.50 13.89
C ALA A 199 -2.60 -3.01 14.12
N ASP A 200 -1.84 -2.33 14.99
CA ASP A 200 -1.98 -0.87 15.21
C ASP A 200 -1.68 -0.08 13.93
N LEU A 201 -0.57 -0.40 13.24
CA LEU A 201 -0.23 0.20 11.96
C LEU A 201 -1.30 -0.05 10.90
N SER A 202 -1.84 -1.27 10.81
CA SER A 202 -2.96 -1.59 9.90
C SER A 202 -4.22 -0.78 10.23
N GLY A 203 -4.52 -0.56 11.51
CA GLY A 203 -5.60 0.33 11.95
C GLY A 203 -5.39 1.78 11.52
N LYS A 204 -4.17 2.31 11.69
CA LYS A 204 -3.79 3.65 11.20
C LYS A 204 -3.94 3.75 9.68
N ILE A 205 -3.45 2.76 8.92
CA ILE A 205 -3.60 2.71 7.46
C ILE A 205 -5.07 2.74 7.06
N ALA A 206 -5.93 1.93 7.70
CA ALA A 206 -7.36 1.91 7.41
C ALA A 206 -8.01 3.28 7.66
N SER A 207 -7.64 3.98 8.73
CA SER A 207 -8.14 5.32 9.02
C SER A 207 -7.69 6.36 7.99
N LEU A 208 -6.45 6.28 7.52
CA LEU A 208 -5.91 7.15 6.46
C LEU A 208 -6.59 6.88 5.11
N THR A 209 -6.82 5.60 4.76
CA THR A 209 -7.55 5.23 3.55
C THR A 209 -9.00 5.70 3.60
N ALA A 210 -9.68 5.58 4.73
CA ALA A 210 -11.03 6.12 4.91
C ALA A 210 -11.06 7.65 4.75
N ARG A 211 -10.07 8.36 5.31
CA ARG A 211 -9.92 9.81 5.13
C ARG A 211 -9.66 10.18 3.67
N GLN A 212 -8.82 9.42 2.96
CA GLN A 212 -8.56 9.61 1.53
C GLN A 212 -9.85 9.50 0.73
N GLN A 213 -10.65 8.46 0.96
CA GLN A 213 -11.94 8.26 0.30
C GLN A 213 -12.92 9.39 0.62
N ALA A 214 -12.98 9.85 1.87
CA ALA A 214 -13.83 10.97 2.26
C ALA A 214 -13.43 12.27 1.55
N LEU A 215 -12.14 12.57 1.45
CA LEU A 215 -11.64 13.75 0.73
C LEU A 215 -11.88 13.65 -0.79
N LEU A 216 -11.72 12.45 -1.37
CA LEU A 216 -12.05 12.21 -2.76
C LEU A 216 -13.56 12.38 -3.01
N ALA A 217 -14.41 11.84 -2.14
CA ALA A 217 -15.86 12.01 -2.21
C ALA A 217 -16.31 13.47 -2.03
N GLN A 218 -15.65 14.25 -1.18
CA GLN A 218 -15.90 15.70 -1.09
C GLN A 218 -15.50 16.44 -2.37
N LYS A 219 -14.44 15.98 -3.06
CA LYS A 219 -14.02 16.55 -4.34
C LYS A 219 -14.89 16.10 -5.51
N THR A 220 -15.40 14.87 -5.51
CA THR A 220 -16.21 14.31 -6.60
C THR A 220 -17.72 14.49 -6.39
N GLY A 221 -18.18 14.69 -5.15
CA GLY A 221 -19.58 14.89 -4.79
C GLY A 221 -20.21 16.13 -5.40
N THR A 222 -19.41 17.09 -5.86
CA THR A 222 -19.87 18.24 -6.65
C THR A 222 -20.14 17.91 -8.13
N TYR A 223 -19.80 16.71 -8.61
CA TYR A 223 -19.88 16.31 -10.02
C TYR A 223 -20.98 15.29 -10.33
N GLN A 224 -21.68 14.76 -9.32
CA GLN A 224 -22.84 13.89 -9.49
C GLN A 224 -24.02 14.43 -8.70
N THR A 225 -24.62 15.50 -9.21
CA THR A 225 -25.93 15.96 -8.73
C THR A 225 -26.99 15.53 -9.74
N SER A 226 -28.04 14.89 -9.25
CA SER A 226 -29.30 14.71 -9.98
C SER A 226 -29.90 16.09 -10.28
N VAL A 227 -30.70 16.22 -11.35
CA VAL A 227 -31.41 17.46 -11.67
C VAL A 227 -32.30 17.82 -10.46
N GLY A 228 -31.83 18.75 -9.62
CA GLY A 228 -32.49 19.12 -8.36
C GLY A 228 -31.55 19.24 -7.14
N ASP A 229 -30.39 18.59 -7.14
CA ASP A 229 -29.44 18.60 -5.99
C ASP A 229 -28.21 19.51 -6.21
N VAL A 230 -28.27 20.35 -7.24
CA VAL A 230 -27.19 21.33 -7.51
C VAL A 230 -27.30 22.46 -6.49
N PRO A 231 -26.21 22.85 -5.80
CA PRO A 231 -26.20 24.05 -4.98
C PRO A 231 -26.76 25.23 -5.77
N LEU A 232 -27.64 26.02 -5.15
CA LEU A 232 -28.26 27.17 -5.80
C LEU A 232 -27.18 28.06 -6.41
N ALA A 233 -27.31 28.39 -7.70
CA ALA A 233 -26.41 29.31 -8.35
C ALA A 233 -26.33 30.63 -7.56
N ASP A 234 -25.13 31.19 -7.43
CA ASP A 234 -24.93 32.46 -6.71
C ASP A 234 -25.73 33.61 -7.35
N ASP A 235 -25.99 33.53 -8.66
CA ASP A 235 -26.89 34.43 -9.39
C ASP A 235 -28.36 34.03 -9.19
N PRO A 236 -29.19 34.86 -8.52
CA PRO A 236 -30.62 34.59 -8.31
C PRO A 236 -31.40 34.32 -9.60
N ALA A 237 -30.99 34.92 -10.74
CA ALA A 237 -31.65 34.73 -12.03
C ALA A 237 -31.30 33.39 -12.71
N ALA A 238 -30.28 32.68 -12.22
CA ALA A 238 -29.83 31.40 -12.73
C ALA A 238 -30.28 30.21 -11.86
N ARG A 239 -31.11 30.47 -10.84
CA ARG A 239 -31.60 29.43 -9.94
C ARG A 239 -32.87 28.76 -10.47
N PRO A 240 -33.09 27.47 -10.22
CA PRO A 240 -34.32 26.77 -10.57
C PRO A 240 -35.60 27.35 -9.96
N ASP A 241 -35.49 28.07 -8.84
CA ASP A 241 -36.61 28.69 -8.11
C ASP A 241 -36.91 30.14 -8.55
N TYR A 242 -36.20 30.67 -9.56
CA TYR A 242 -36.44 32.02 -10.06
C TYR A 242 -37.81 32.13 -10.74
N ASN A 243 -38.66 33.03 -10.21
CA ASN A 243 -39.93 33.37 -10.82
C ASN A 243 -39.78 34.63 -11.71
N PRO A 244 -39.92 34.51 -13.04
CA PRO A 244 -39.76 35.66 -13.94
C PRO A 244 -40.95 36.62 -13.96
N GLY A 245 -42.02 36.36 -13.18
CA GLY A 245 -43.16 37.27 -13.03
C GLY A 245 -44.17 37.25 -14.18
N PHE A 246 -44.05 36.31 -15.13
CA PHE A 246 -44.99 36.09 -16.22
C PHE A 246 -45.20 34.60 -16.50
N SER A 247 -46.33 34.23 -17.12
CA SER A 247 -46.67 32.84 -17.48
C SER A 247 -47.43 32.79 -18.82
N PRO A 248 -47.17 31.80 -19.71
CA PRO A 248 -46.22 30.70 -19.56
C PRO A 248 -44.76 31.16 -19.72
N ALA A 249 -43.87 30.62 -18.89
CA ALA A 249 -42.44 30.86 -18.98
C ALA A 249 -41.71 29.52 -19.16
N PHE A 250 -40.64 29.53 -19.95
CA PHE A 250 -39.76 28.39 -20.14
C PHE A 250 -38.38 28.74 -19.58
N ALA A 251 -37.81 27.83 -18.79
CA ALA A 251 -36.44 27.91 -18.32
C ALA A 251 -35.61 26.81 -19.00
N LEU A 252 -34.42 27.18 -19.48
CA LEU A 252 -33.47 26.26 -20.09
C LEU A 252 -32.19 26.28 -19.26
N PHE A 253 -31.81 25.13 -18.71
CA PHE A 253 -30.57 24.98 -17.95
C PHE A 253 -29.59 24.15 -18.78
N SER A 254 -28.33 24.57 -18.87
CA SER A 254 -27.27 23.74 -19.41
C SER A 254 -26.23 23.45 -18.33
N PHE A 255 -25.88 22.17 -18.20
CA PHE A 255 -24.83 21.71 -17.31
C PHE A 255 -23.67 21.22 -18.20
N GLY A 256 -22.66 22.07 -18.40
CA GLY A 256 -21.39 21.61 -18.95
C GLY A 256 -20.53 21.04 -17.83
N ALA A 257 -19.72 20.01 -18.07
CA ALA A 257 -18.67 19.60 -17.13
C ALA A 257 -17.67 20.76 -16.98
N PRO A 258 -17.72 21.57 -15.90
CA PRO A 258 -17.06 22.85 -15.94
C PRO A 258 -15.74 22.78 -15.18
N HIS A 259 -14.69 23.39 -15.74
CA HIS A 259 -13.57 23.94 -14.96
C HIS A 259 -13.98 25.22 -14.19
N PHE A 260 -15.29 25.42 -13.95
CA PHE A 260 -15.95 26.54 -13.27
C PHE A 260 -15.65 27.97 -13.76
N LYS A 261 -14.86 28.16 -14.83
CA LYS A 261 -14.62 29.44 -15.49
C LYS A 261 -14.82 29.37 -17.00
N GLY A 262 -15.98 29.79 -17.52
CA GLY A 262 -16.27 29.81 -18.95
C GLY A 262 -17.32 30.87 -19.30
N MET A 263 -17.27 31.38 -20.53
CA MET A 263 -18.22 32.37 -21.03
C MET A 263 -19.38 31.68 -21.75
N SER A 264 -20.62 31.85 -21.26
CA SER A 264 -21.80 31.36 -21.96
C SER A 264 -22.00 32.12 -23.27
N GLN A 265 -22.09 31.40 -24.40
CA GLN A 265 -22.25 32.01 -25.72
C GLN A 265 -23.53 32.85 -25.83
N TYR A 266 -24.67 32.25 -25.51
CA TYR A 266 -25.97 32.95 -25.51
C TYR A 266 -26.09 33.99 -24.40
N GLY A 267 -25.47 33.76 -23.24
CA GLY A 267 -25.48 34.75 -22.16
C GLY A 267 -24.65 35.99 -22.53
N ALA A 268 -23.50 35.82 -23.18
CA ALA A 268 -22.71 36.93 -23.71
C ALA A 268 -23.48 37.69 -24.80
N PHE A 269 -24.17 36.97 -25.70
CA PHE A 269 -25.05 37.57 -26.70
C PHE A 269 -26.19 38.40 -26.08
N GLY A 270 -26.89 37.86 -25.08
CA GLY A 270 -27.94 38.59 -24.36
C GLY A 270 -27.42 39.84 -23.65
N ARG A 271 -26.25 39.75 -23.00
CA ARG A 271 -25.59 40.91 -22.37
C ARG A 271 -25.20 41.99 -23.38
N ALA A 272 -24.68 41.60 -24.54
CA ALA A 272 -24.37 42.52 -25.64
C ALA A 272 -25.63 43.22 -26.17
N LYS A 273 -26.73 42.49 -26.36
CA LYS A 273 -28.03 43.07 -26.77
C LYS A 273 -28.62 44.03 -25.73
N ASN A 274 -28.27 43.84 -24.45
CA ASN A 274 -28.62 44.75 -23.36
C ASN A 274 -27.66 45.95 -23.25
N GLY A 275 -26.80 46.18 -24.25
CA GLY A 275 -25.88 47.32 -24.31
C GLY A 275 -24.62 47.20 -23.47
N GLN A 276 -24.33 46.02 -22.90
CA GLN A 276 -23.08 45.82 -22.16
C GLN A 276 -21.90 45.72 -23.14
N ASN A 277 -20.84 46.47 -22.88
CA ASN A 277 -19.60 46.38 -23.65
C ASN A 277 -18.81 45.10 -23.33
N TYR A 278 -17.87 44.74 -24.21
CA TYR A 278 -17.06 43.53 -24.07
C TYR A 278 -16.32 43.44 -22.72
N GLU A 279 -15.86 44.56 -22.15
CA GLU A 279 -15.18 44.56 -20.85
C GLU A 279 -16.10 44.17 -19.70
N THR A 280 -17.34 44.66 -19.73
CA THR A 280 -18.37 44.32 -18.75
C THR A 280 -18.78 42.86 -18.88
N ILE A 281 -18.92 42.37 -20.13
CA ILE A 281 -19.19 40.96 -20.42
C ILE A 281 -18.06 40.07 -19.88
N LEU A 282 -16.80 40.39 -20.20
CA LEU A 282 -15.64 39.63 -19.72
C LEU A 282 -15.54 39.64 -18.19
N ARG A 283 -15.79 40.79 -17.55
CA ARG A 283 -15.80 40.91 -16.08
C ARG A 283 -16.89 40.07 -15.43
N ALA A 284 -18.07 40.00 -16.06
CA ALA A 284 -19.17 39.18 -15.57
C ALA A 284 -18.84 37.67 -15.57
N TYR A 285 -18.08 37.19 -16.56
CA TYR A 285 -17.74 35.75 -16.67
C TYR A 285 -16.43 35.35 -15.98
N TYR A 286 -15.46 36.26 -15.91
CA TYR A 286 -14.11 35.92 -15.46
C TYR A 286 -13.69 36.62 -14.17
N GLY A 287 -14.49 37.55 -13.65
CA GLY A 287 -14.22 38.27 -12.41
C GLY A 287 -13.30 39.48 -12.63
N ASN A 288 -12.26 39.61 -11.82
CA ASN A 288 -11.37 40.78 -11.80
C ASN A 288 -10.33 40.78 -12.93
N VAL A 289 -10.83 40.80 -14.16
CA VAL A 289 -10.02 40.79 -15.37
C VAL A 289 -9.53 42.17 -15.78
N ARG A 290 -8.26 42.24 -16.21
CA ARG A 290 -7.66 43.41 -16.83
C ARG A 290 -7.45 43.14 -18.32
N VAL A 291 -8.07 43.93 -19.18
CA VAL A 291 -7.84 43.89 -20.64
C VAL A 291 -6.65 44.79 -20.96
N GLN A 292 -5.63 44.28 -21.64
CA GLN A 292 -4.44 45.04 -22.02
C GLN A 292 -4.02 44.77 -23.45
N ASP A 293 -3.56 45.82 -24.13
CA ASP A 293 -2.81 45.71 -25.37
C ASP A 293 -1.42 45.14 -25.09
N VAL A 294 -1.05 44.05 -25.76
CA VAL A 294 0.25 43.40 -25.65
C VAL A 294 0.89 43.24 -27.01
N ASN A 295 2.21 43.27 -27.02
CA ASN A 295 2.98 43.13 -28.24
C ASN A 295 3.35 41.65 -28.42
N THR A 296 2.84 41.03 -29.48
CA THR A 296 2.96 39.60 -29.74
C THR A 296 3.50 39.35 -31.14
N SER A 297 4.10 38.17 -31.32
CA SER A 297 4.48 37.72 -32.66
C SER A 297 3.22 37.45 -33.48
N LEU A 298 3.18 37.92 -34.73
CA LEU A 298 2.07 37.73 -35.68
C LEU A 298 1.81 36.25 -36.08
N SER A 299 2.52 35.29 -35.47
CA SER A 299 2.43 33.87 -35.81
C SER A 299 2.36 32.99 -34.57
N ILE A 300 1.51 31.96 -34.62
CA ILE A 300 1.36 30.94 -33.57
C ILE A 300 1.73 29.54 -34.10
N ARG A 301 2.42 28.75 -33.28
CA ARG A 301 2.75 27.35 -33.61
C ARG A 301 1.54 26.46 -33.31
N THR A 302 1.15 25.64 -34.27
CA THR A 302 0.08 24.66 -34.10
C THR A 302 0.53 23.25 -34.46
N THR A 303 -0.30 22.25 -34.14
CA THR A 303 -0.05 20.84 -34.52
C THR A 303 0.02 20.62 -36.04
N VAL A 304 -0.49 21.55 -36.85
CA VAL A 304 -0.46 21.50 -38.33
C VAL A 304 0.54 22.48 -38.96
N GLY A 305 1.42 23.09 -38.14
CA GLY A 305 2.43 24.05 -38.57
C GLY A 305 2.21 25.46 -38.01
N THR A 306 3.08 26.39 -38.40
CA THR A 306 2.99 27.80 -37.99
C THR A 306 1.95 28.53 -38.84
N MET A 307 1.10 29.34 -38.20
CA MET A 307 0.09 30.14 -38.89
C MET A 307 0.04 31.57 -38.37
N ASP A 308 -0.46 32.47 -39.22
CA ASP A 308 -0.75 33.85 -38.84
C ASP A 308 -1.81 33.87 -37.72
N PHE A 309 -1.50 34.54 -36.61
CA PHE A 309 -2.31 34.50 -35.41
C PHE A 309 -3.64 35.24 -35.63
N GLU A 310 -3.59 36.47 -36.13
CA GLU A 310 -4.78 37.32 -36.26
C GLU A 310 -5.64 36.95 -37.47
N ASN A 311 -5.04 36.79 -38.65
CA ASN A 311 -5.76 36.64 -39.92
C ASN A 311 -6.07 35.19 -40.27
N ARG A 312 -5.58 34.21 -39.50
CA ARG A 312 -5.82 32.78 -39.80
C ARG A 312 -6.21 31.96 -38.59
N TYR A 313 -5.61 32.19 -37.42
CA TYR A 313 -5.96 31.46 -36.21
C TYR A 313 -7.25 32.02 -35.59
N ILE A 314 -7.28 33.31 -35.24
CA ILE A 314 -8.43 33.97 -34.58
C ILE A 314 -9.69 33.97 -35.46
N ILE A 315 -9.57 34.25 -36.77
CA ILE A 315 -10.71 34.17 -37.71
C ILE A 315 -11.31 32.76 -37.80
N GLY A 316 -10.52 31.72 -37.50
CA GLY A 316 -11.01 30.34 -37.54
C GLY A 316 -11.91 29.97 -36.37
N ILE A 317 -12.02 30.82 -35.36
CA ILE A 317 -12.74 30.56 -34.12
C ILE A 317 -14.21 30.86 -34.32
N ALA A 318 -15.00 29.80 -34.47
CA ALA A 318 -16.41 29.88 -34.86
C ALA A 318 -17.32 29.30 -33.78
N GLU A 319 -17.09 29.64 -32.50
CA GLU A 319 -17.97 29.26 -31.40
C GLU A 319 -19.30 30.02 -31.44
N MET A 320 -19.25 31.34 -31.67
CA MET A 320 -20.47 32.14 -31.94
C MET A 320 -20.62 32.42 -33.45
N PRO A 321 -21.84 32.39 -34.00
CA PRO A 321 -22.12 32.78 -35.38
C PRO A 321 -21.72 34.22 -35.66
N GLY A 322 -21.09 34.46 -36.83
CA GLY A 322 -20.74 35.82 -37.25
C GLY A 322 -21.95 36.74 -37.43
N SER A 323 -23.13 36.18 -37.78
CA SER A 323 -24.37 36.95 -37.94
C SER A 323 -24.82 37.67 -36.66
N TRP A 324 -24.39 37.19 -35.50
CA TRP A 324 -24.72 37.84 -34.23
C TRP A 324 -24.19 39.27 -34.15
N GLY A 325 -23.13 39.61 -34.89
CA GLY A 325 -22.63 40.99 -34.97
C GLY A 325 -23.71 41.96 -35.46
N ASP A 326 -24.50 41.56 -36.46
CA ASP A 326 -25.56 42.37 -37.04
C ASP A 326 -26.86 42.35 -36.20
N GLU A 327 -26.98 41.41 -35.27
CA GLU A 327 -28.14 41.23 -34.38
C GLU A 327 -27.98 41.93 -33.01
N GLY A 328 -27.01 42.85 -32.90
CA GLY A 328 -26.67 43.56 -31.65
C GLY A 328 -25.71 42.79 -30.73
N GLY A 329 -25.11 41.71 -31.21
CA GLY A 329 -24.16 40.85 -30.49
C GLY A 329 -22.69 41.18 -30.71
N MET A 330 -22.36 42.32 -31.32
CA MET A 330 -20.97 42.68 -31.65
C MET A 330 -20.03 42.65 -30.44
N GLU A 331 -20.50 43.11 -29.28
CA GLU A 331 -19.72 43.11 -28.04
C GLU A 331 -19.47 41.69 -27.49
N ALA A 332 -20.35 40.73 -27.78
CA ALA A 332 -20.13 39.31 -27.45
C ALA A 332 -19.03 38.70 -28.33
N LEU A 333 -19.02 39.03 -29.63
CA LEU A 333 -17.97 38.60 -30.55
C LEU A 333 -16.61 39.22 -30.19
N LYS A 334 -16.58 40.48 -29.74
CA LYS A 334 -15.40 41.12 -29.16
C LYS A 334 -14.89 40.38 -27.92
N ALA A 335 -15.80 40.01 -27.00
CA ALA A 335 -15.43 39.24 -25.82
C ALA A 335 -14.88 37.85 -26.18
N GLN A 336 -15.48 37.16 -27.16
CA GLN A 336 -14.98 35.88 -27.68
C GLN A 336 -13.56 36.03 -28.23
N ALA A 337 -13.33 37.05 -29.05
CA ALA A 337 -12.02 37.32 -29.64
C ALA A 337 -10.92 37.51 -28.59
N ILE A 338 -11.20 38.28 -27.53
CA ILE A 338 -10.24 38.54 -26.45
C ILE A 338 -9.99 37.27 -25.61
N ALA A 339 -11.04 36.51 -25.30
CA ALA A 339 -10.92 35.25 -24.56
C ALA A 339 -10.09 34.22 -25.35
N ALA A 340 -10.36 34.10 -26.65
CA ALA A 340 -9.62 33.26 -27.58
C ALA A 340 -8.13 33.60 -27.65
N ARG A 341 -7.80 34.89 -27.81
CA ARG A 341 -6.40 35.35 -27.82
C ARG A 341 -5.66 34.96 -26.55
N SER A 342 -6.30 35.24 -25.41
CA SER A 342 -5.75 34.96 -24.08
C SER A 342 -5.49 33.45 -23.89
N TYR A 343 -6.42 32.61 -24.34
CA TYR A 343 -6.29 31.15 -24.27
C TYR A 343 -5.14 30.64 -25.15
N ALA A 344 -5.08 31.07 -26.41
CA ALA A 344 -4.08 30.60 -27.36
C ALA A 344 -2.65 30.97 -26.95
N LEU A 345 -2.44 32.21 -26.49
CA LEU A 345 -1.16 32.66 -25.93
C LEU A 345 -0.81 31.89 -24.66
N SER A 346 -1.78 31.68 -23.76
CA SER A 346 -1.60 30.85 -22.57
C SER A 346 -1.12 29.43 -22.93
N TYR A 347 -1.71 28.82 -23.95
CA TYR A 347 -1.41 27.45 -24.35
C TYR A 347 0.01 27.28 -24.87
N VAL A 348 0.52 28.26 -25.64
CA VAL A 348 1.90 28.22 -26.17
C VAL A 348 2.96 28.66 -25.17
N GLY A 349 2.59 28.89 -23.90
CA GLY A 349 3.50 29.26 -22.83
C GLY A 349 3.76 30.77 -22.70
N TRP A 350 3.12 31.60 -23.53
CA TRP A 350 3.23 33.05 -23.44
C TRP A 350 2.50 33.57 -22.20
N ARG A 351 3.16 34.42 -21.41
CA ARG A 351 2.65 35.05 -20.18
C ARG A 351 3.10 36.51 -20.17
N MET A 352 2.37 37.40 -19.48
CA MET A 352 2.81 38.82 -19.41
C MET A 352 4.17 39.02 -18.74
N GLY A 353 4.55 38.16 -17.79
CA GLY A 353 5.89 38.14 -17.19
C GLY A 353 6.92 37.28 -17.93
N ASN A 354 6.51 36.54 -18.97
CA ASN A 354 7.38 35.68 -19.76
C ASN A 354 6.81 35.55 -21.18
N GLN A 355 7.29 36.39 -22.09
CA GLN A 355 6.79 36.48 -23.47
C GLN A 355 7.30 35.36 -24.39
N ASN A 356 7.95 34.32 -23.85
CA ASN A 356 8.47 33.20 -24.63
C ASN A 356 7.35 32.22 -25.00
N ALA A 357 6.87 32.29 -26.24
CA ALA A 357 5.92 31.35 -26.81
C ALA A 357 6.67 30.13 -27.42
N GLY A 358 6.94 29.10 -26.61
CA GLY A 358 7.66 27.90 -27.04
C GLY A 358 6.77 26.71 -27.45
N GLY A 359 5.51 26.69 -26.99
CA GLY A 359 4.58 25.57 -27.17
C GLY A 359 3.85 25.57 -28.52
N SER A 360 3.15 24.48 -28.81
CA SER A 360 2.23 24.37 -29.95
C SER A 360 0.81 24.04 -29.49
N ILE A 361 -0.19 24.72 -30.05
CA ILE A 361 -1.61 24.47 -29.76
C ILE A 361 -2.24 23.53 -30.80
N CYS A 362 -3.14 22.63 -30.37
CA CYS A 362 -3.87 21.78 -31.31
C CYS A 362 -4.99 22.56 -32.03
N VAL A 363 -5.32 22.16 -33.26
CA VAL A 363 -6.36 22.79 -34.09
C VAL A 363 -7.68 22.01 -34.13
N THR A 364 -7.82 21.01 -33.26
CA THR A 364 -9.04 20.20 -33.11
C THR A 364 -9.94 20.81 -32.03
N GLU A 365 -11.20 20.36 -32.00
CA GLU A 365 -12.20 20.71 -30.97
C GLU A 365 -11.72 20.42 -29.54
N SER A 366 -10.69 19.57 -29.39
CA SER A 366 -10.06 19.23 -28.11
C SER A 366 -9.28 20.40 -27.47
N CYS A 367 -8.76 21.35 -28.27
CA CYS A 367 -8.11 22.55 -27.72
C CYS A 367 -8.97 23.79 -27.90
N HIS A 368 -9.53 23.99 -29.10
CA HIS A 368 -10.38 25.13 -29.40
C HIS A 368 -11.21 24.82 -30.64
N MET A 369 -12.50 25.16 -30.65
CA MET A 369 -13.34 24.93 -31.83
C MET A 369 -12.91 25.85 -32.97
N ARG A 370 -12.18 25.26 -33.91
CA ARG A 370 -11.81 25.90 -35.17
C ARG A 370 -12.50 25.18 -36.31
N ALA A 371 -13.26 25.90 -37.12
CA ALA A 371 -13.84 25.34 -38.34
C ALA A 371 -12.71 25.07 -39.37
N PRO A 372 -12.44 23.80 -39.74
CA PRO A 372 -11.45 23.51 -40.76
C PRO A 372 -12.08 23.79 -42.12
N LEU A 373 -11.66 24.88 -42.78
CA LEU A 373 -12.04 25.23 -44.15
C LEU A 373 -13.54 25.43 -44.38
N GLY A 374 -14.06 26.57 -43.93
CA GLY A 374 -15.44 26.98 -44.23
C GLY A 374 -15.86 28.32 -43.64
N VAL A 375 -14.91 29.27 -43.49
CA VAL A 375 -15.26 30.60 -42.97
C VAL A 375 -16.13 31.31 -44.00
N THR A 376 -17.38 31.61 -43.64
CA THR A 376 -18.31 32.31 -44.53
C THR A 376 -17.81 33.73 -44.81
N ARG A 377 -18.16 34.30 -45.97
CA ARG A 377 -17.81 35.68 -46.33
C ARG A 377 -18.23 36.68 -45.24
N ASN A 378 -19.39 36.46 -44.62
CA ASN A 378 -19.89 37.28 -43.51
C ASN A 378 -19.01 37.16 -42.26
N HIS A 379 -18.53 35.95 -41.92
CA HIS A 379 -17.63 35.77 -40.79
C HIS A 379 -16.31 36.53 -41.00
N ILE A 380 -15.73 36.50 -42.22
CA ILE A 380 -14.52 37.29 -42.55
C ILE A 380 -14.77 38.79 -42.37
N LEU A 381 -15.90 39.32 -42.85
CA LEU A 381 -16.24 40.74 -42.76
C LEU A 381 -16.45 41.21 -41.32
N VAL A 382 -17.02 40.35 -40.47
CA VAL A 382 -17.22 40.64 -39.05
C VAL A 382 -15.87 40.68 -38.33
N TRP A 383 -14.97 39.73 -38.60
CA TRP A 383 -13.61 39.75 -38.07
C TRP A 383 -12.77 40.92 -38.59
N ASP A 384 -12.97 41.35 -39.83
CA ASP A 384 -12.35 42.57 -40.35
C ASP A 384 -12.77 43.80 -39.56
N THR A 385 -14.04 43.86 -39.18
CA THR A 385 -14.59 44.93 -38.34
C THR A 385 -14.03 44.87 -36.92
N LEU A 386 -14.01 43.69 -36.29
CA LEU A 386 -13.40 43.49 -34.97
C LEU A 386 -11.93 43.91 -34.95
N ARG A 387 -11.16 43.54 -35.97
CA ARG A 387 -9.75 43.91 -36.11
C ARG A 387 -9.56 45.43 -36.12
N ARG A 388 -10.41 46.15 -36.88
CA ARG A 388 -10.40 47.62 -36.94
C ARG A 388 -10.76 48.25 -35.59
N ASP A 389 -11.80 47.75 -34.94
CA ASP A 389 -12.23 48.23 -33.61
C ASP A 389 -11.15 48.04 -32.53
N PHE A 390 -10.32 47.00 -32.67
CA PHE A 390 -9.18 46.77 -31.79
C PHE A 390 -7.90 47.53 -32.21
N GLY A 391 -7.89 48.22 -33.36
CA GLY A 391 -6.73 48.97 -33.85
C GLY A 391 -5.59 48.09 -34.36
N ILE A 392 -5.89 46.85 -34.78
CA ILE A 392 -4.89 45.87 -35.21
C ILE A 392 -4.59 46.07 -36.72
N PRO A 393 -3.35 46.36 -37.13
CA PRO A 393 -3.01 46.56 -38.54
C PRO A 393 -3.09 45.26 -39.35
N GLN A 394 -3.49 45.36 -40.62
CA GLN A 394 -3.51 44.22 -41.54
C GLN A 394 -2.07 43.83 -41.92
N ALA A 395 -1.72 42.55 -41.83
CA ALA A 395 -0.48 42.06 -42.41
C ALA A 395 -0.62 42.14 -43.94
N ILE A 396 0.23 42.94 -44.59
CA ILE A 396 0.23 43.10 -46.05
C ILE A 396 0.69 41.77 -46.67
N GLY A 397 -0.26 40.92 -47.05
CA GLY A 397 -0.03 39.68 -47.80
C GLY A 397 -0.83 39.70 -49.10
N ARG A 398 -0.11 39.79 -50.22
CA ARG A 398 -0.62 39.84 -51.60
C ARG A 398 -1.81 38.90 -51.84
N GLY A 399 -2.82 39.40 -52.54
CA GLY A 399 -3.87 38.57 -53.14
C GLY A 399 -3.26 37.46 -54.00
N GLY A 400 -3.58 36.22 -53.66
CA GLY A 400 -3.16 35.02 -54.39
C GLY A 400 -4.36 34.16 -54.73
N ARG A 401 -4.78 34.22 -55.99
CA ARG A 401 -5.69 33.28 -56.66
C ARG A 401 -5.29 31.82 -56.37
N MET A 402 -6.28 30.96 -56.15
CA MET A 402 -6.10 29.50 -56.26
C MET A 402 -5.43 29.14 -57.59
N GLY A 403 -4.28 28.46 -57.54
CA GLY A 403 -3.53 28.01 -58.71
C GLY A 403 -2.63 26.81 -58.37
N ARG A 404 -2.69 25.79 -59.23
CA ARG A 404 -2.08 24.46 -59.10
C ARG A 404 -0.54 24.47 -59.24
N GLY A 405 0.13 23.58 -58.49
CA GLY A 405 1.23 22.73 -58.98
C GLY A 405 2.67 23.28 -59.10
N LYS A 406 3.59 22.49 -58.52
CA LYS A 406 5.04 22.26 -58.83
C LYS A 406 6.13 23.20 -58.23
N ASN A 407 6.93 22.57 -57.35
CA ASN A 407 8.40 22.44 -57.30
C ASN A 407 9.35 23.62 -57.64
N LEU A 408 10.21 23.96 -56.65
CA LEU A 408 11.71 24.10 -56.66
C LEU A 408 12.25 25.38 -55.97
N GLY A 409 13.14 25.15 -54.98
CA GLY A 409 14.46 25.82 -54.87
C GLY A 409 14.58 27.24 -54.26
N GLY A 410 15.51 27.37 -53.29
CA GLY A 410 16.32 28.59 -53.11
C GLY A 410 15.98 29.55 -51.97
N LEU A 411 16.75 29.47 -50.86
CA LEU A 411 17.20 30.65 -50.10
C LEU A 411 18.36 31.31 -50.89
N PRO A 412 18.70 32.62 -50.77
CA PRO A 412 18.69 33.41 -49.53
C PRO A 412 18.31 34.91 -49.62
N GLY A 413 17.98 35.47 -48.43
CA GLY A 413 18.34 36.82 -47.94
C GLY A 413 17.79 38.07 -48.63
N PHE A 414 16.94 38.84 -47.93
CA PHE A 414 16.98 40.31 -47.96
C PHE A 414 16.38 40.92 -46.67
N THR A 415 17.26 41.65 -45.97
CA THR A 415 17.12 42.86 -45.14
C THR A 415 15.93 43.12 -44.23
N LYS A 416 16.33 43.39 -42.97
CA LYS A 416 15.67 44.17 -41.94
C LYS A 416 15.11 45.49 -42.50
N ASP A 417 13.79 45.65 -42.46
CA ASP A 417 13.12 46.93 -42.26
C ASP A 417 11.89 46.71 -41.39
N GLY A 418 11.70 47.63 -40.43
CA GLY A 418 10.83 47.47 -39.29
C GLY A 418 9.36 47.23 -39.65
N ILE A 419 8.84 46.10 -39.17
CA ILE A 419 7.41 45.94 -38.91
C ILE A 419 7.26 46.05 -37.40
N ASN A 420 6.69 47.16 -36.96
CA ASN A 420 6.29 47.40 -35.58
C ASN A 420 5.30 46.29 -35.18
N PRO A 421 5.57 45.46 -34.15
CA PRO A 421 4.74 44.29 -33.93
C PRO A 421 3.38 44.69 -33.32
N GLY A 422 2.33 43.97 -33.75
CA GLY A 422 0.93 44.36 -33.56
C GLY A 422 0.52 44.39 -32.09
N ARG A 423 -0.28 45.38 -31.70
CA ARG A 423 -0.93 45.41 -30.37
C ARG A 423 -2.09 44.42 -30.37
N GLU A 424 -2.15 43.51 -29.41
CA GLU A 424 -3.25 42.57 -29.18
C GLU A 424 -3.92 42.79 -27.83
N ARG A 425 -5.25 42.82 -27.74
CA ARG A 425 -5.94 42.86 -26.43
C ARG A 425 -6.09 41.47 -25.82
N ILE A 426 -5.59 41.31 -24.60
CA ILE A 426 -5.65 40.06 -23.81
C ILE A 426 -6.16 40.31 -22.38
N VAL A 427 -6.55 39.25 -21.69
CA VAL A 427 -7.00 39.27 -20.28
C VAL A 427 -5.95 38.68 -19.33
N ASP A 428 -5.53 39.44 -18.31
CA ASP A 428 -4.45 39.07 -17.35
C ASP A 428 -4.78 37.83 -16.49
N GLU A 429 -6.00 37.70 -15.97
CA GLU A 429 -6.34 36.68 -14.96
C GLU A 429 -6.57 35.28 -15.57
N VAL A 430 -7.04 35.22 -16.83
CA VAL A 430 -7.30 33.99 -17.58
C VAL A 430 -6.00 33.20 -17.82
N ILE A 431 -4.90 33.91 -18.01
CA ILE A 431 -3.60 33.35 -18.40
C ILE A 431 -2.94 32.49 -17.29
N ARG A 432 -3.27 32.73 -16.01
CA ARG A 432 -2.76 31.91 -14.89
C ARG A 432 -3.57 30.64 -14.63
N GLY A 433 -4.82 30.57 -15.09
CA GLY A 433 -5.74 29.46 -14.80
C GLY A 433 -5.65 28.27 -15.76
N TYR A 434 -5.36 28.50 -17.04
CA TYR A 434 -5.45 27.46 -18.07
C TYR A 434 -4.21 26.55 -18.21
N ALA A 435 -3.09 26.88 -17.56
CA ALA A 435 -1.81 26.20 -17.78
C ALA A 435 -1.65 24.84 -17.06
N LYS A 436 -2.55 24.50 -16.11
CA LYS A 436 -2.29 23.44 -15.13
C LYS A 436 -2.87 22.06 -15.45
N THR A 437 -3.55 21.86 -16.57
CA THR A 437 -4.37 20.62 -16.74
C THR A 437 -4.37 19.96 -18.11
N SER A 438 -3.48 20.32 -19.06
CA SER A 438 -3.37 19.57 -20.33
C SER A 438 -2.23 18.54 -20.38
N LEU A 439 -1.58 18.24 -19.26
CA LEU A 439 -0.42 17.31 -19.20
C LEU A 439 -0.73 15.95 -18.56
N GLN A 440 -1.99 15.61 -18.33
CA GLN A 440 -2.37 14.27 -17.88
C GLN A 440 -3.63 13.80 -18.61
N THR A 441 -3.45 13.33 -19.85
CA THR A 441 -4.24 12.25 -20.47
C THR A 441 -3.66 11.96 -21.85
N SER A 442 -2.70 11.05 -21.91
CA SER A 442 -2.47 10.06 -22.98
C SER A 442 -1.37 9.13 -22.48
#